data_AF-A0A5J5UIP4-F1
#
_entry.id   AF-A0A5J5UIP4-F1
#
_cell.length_a   1.000
_cell.length_b   1.000
_cell.length_c   1.000
_cell.angle_alpha   90.00
_cell.angle_beta   90.00
_cell.angle_gamma   90.00
#
_symmetry.space_group_name_H-M   'P 1'
#
loop_
_entity.id
_entity.type
_entity.pdbx_description
1 polymer ?
#
loop_
_entity_poly.entity_id
_entity_poly.type
_entity_poly.pdbx_seq_one_letter_code
_entity_poly.pdbx_strand_id
1 'polypeptide(L)'
;MRDRELWLNRDKRIVGAIPGIEIGDVFFFRMELCVVGLHGQIQAGIDTLPASQSSSGEPIATSIIISGGYEDDEDSGDSIIYTGQGGQDKFGKQCMHQKLEGGNLALERSMHYGIEVRVIRGLKYENRVSGKVYVYDGLYKILDCWFDVGKSGFGVYKFRLSRIEGQPEMGSSIMKFAESLRTKPLSTRPMGYLTLDISMKKERVPIFLYNDIDNDHDPMYYDYLVNTVFPLNVFGQGSNSTGCDCVSGCTEGCFCAMKNGGDFAYDYGGILLRGKPVIFECGNFCQCPPSCRNRVSQHGLRNRLEIFRSRETGWGVRSLDLIQAGAFICEYAGVVLTRDQAEVFKMNGDTLIYPNRFSERWAEWGDLSRIFPEYVCPSYPSIPPLDFAMDVSRMRNVACYISHSSSPNVLVQCVLYDHNNLMFPHLMLFAMENIPPMRELSIDYGVADEWTGKLSICN
;
A
#
# COMPACT_ATOMS: atom_id res chain seq x y z
N MET A 1 -1.04 -6.81 20.39
CA MET A 1 -0.38 -5.49 20.25
C MET A 1 -0.57 -4.60 21.47
N ARG A 2 -1.80 -4.25 21.88
CA ARG A 2 -2.05 -3.41 23.06
C ARG A 2 -1.39 -3.94 24.33
N ASP A 3 -1.59 -5.23 24.62
CA ASP A 3 -1.09 -5.89 25.84
C ASP A 3 0.43 -6.11 25.81
N ARG A 4 1.07 -5.84 24.66
CA ARG A 4 2.53 -5.86 24.46
C ARG A 4 3.10 -4.45 24.31
N GLU A 5 2.31 -3.42 24.61
CA GLU A 5 2.70 -2.00 24.51
C GLU A 5 3.18 -1.58 23.11
N LEU A 6 2.67 -2.22 22.07
CA LEU A 6 3.02 -1.94 20.66
C LEU A 6 2.08 -0.91 20.00
N TRP A 7 1.18 -0.29 20.74
CA TRP A 7 0.34 0.80 20.22
C TRP A 7 1.17 2.08 20.19
N LEU A 8 1.20 2.74 19.04
CA LEU A 8 1.91 4.00 18.86
C LEU A 8 1.09 5.15 19.43
N ASN A 9 1.77 6.16 19.95
CA ASN A 9 1.19 7.44 20.40
C ASN A 9 0.09 7.32 21.49
N ARG A 10 -0.06 6.14 22.12
CA ARG A 10 -1.12 5.83 23.09
C ARG A 10 -1.11 6.77 24.30
N ASP A 11 0.07 7.01 24.85
CA ASP A 11 0.23 7.79 26.08
C ASP A 11 0.37 9.30 25.82
N LYS A 12 0.61 9.66 24.55
CA LYS A 12 0.91 11.04 24.16
C LYS A 12 -0.32 11.82 23.68
N ARG A 13 -1.48 11.15 23.48
CA ARG A 13 -2.79 11.69 23.03
C ARG A 13 -2.64 13.05 22.32
N ILE A 14 -1.95 12.99 21.19
CA ILE A 14 -1.36 14.14 20.50
C ILE A 14 -2.48 15.00 19.91
N VAL A 15 -2.35 16.32 20.04
CA VAL A 15 -3.15 17.32 19.32
C VAL A 15 -2.41 17.67 18.03
N GLY A 16 -3.13 17.83 16.92
CA GLY A 16 -2.51 18.12 15.61
C GLY A 16 -1.98 16.86 14.93
N ALA A 17 -0.91 17.01 14.15
CA ALA A 17 -0.31 15.97 13.33
C ALA A 17 0.33 14.83 14.17
N ILE A 18 0.23 13.60 13.67
CA ILE A 18 0.85 12.43 14.31
C ILE A 18 2.18 12.13 13.61
N PRO A 19 3.32 12.07 14.34
CA PRO A 19 4.60 11.72 13.74
C PRO A 19 4.56 10.37 13.02
N GLY A 20 4.99 10.34 11.77
CA GLY A 20 5.03 9.13 10.92
C GLY A 20 3.70 8.75 10.26
N ILE A 21 2.66 9.58 10.38
CA ILE A 21 1.41 9.41 9.62
C ILE A 21 1.23 10.64 8.73
N GLU A 22 1.11 10.40 7.44
CA GLU A 22 1.02 11.43 6.42
C GLU A 22 -0.39 11.57 5.86
N ILE A 23 -0.71 12.77 5.37
CA ILE A 23 -1.98 13.01 4.67
C ILE A 23 -2.00 12.13 3.43
N GLY A 24 -3.07 11.36 3.25
CA GLY A 24 -3.16 10.35 2.20
C GLY A 24 -3.00 8.92 2.69
N ASP A 25 -2.49 8.70 3.90
CA ASP A 25 -2.38 7.35 4.47
C ASP A 25 -3.76 6.69 4.61
N VAL A 26 -3.78 5.39 4.32
CA VAL A 26 -5.00 4.59 4.18
C VAL A 26 -5.02 3.40 5.14
N PHE A 27 -6.21 3.16 5.70
CA PHE A 27 -6.46 2.14 6.71
C PHE A 27 -7.73 1.36 6.35
N PHE A 28 -7.73 0.05 6.56
CA PHE A 28 -8.89 -0.80 6.30
C PHE A 28 -9.82 -0.93 7.51
N PHE A 29 -9.29 -0.72 8.72
CA PHE A 29 -10.03 -0.92 9.95
C PHE A 29 -9.91 0.26 10.92
N ARG A 30 -11.00 0.54 11.65
CA ARG A 30 -11.00 1.49 12.77
C ARG A 30 -9.95 1.15 13.83
N MET A 31 -9.70 -0.14 14.02
CA MET A 31 -8.68 -0.62 14.96
C MET A 31 -7.26 -0.24 14.55
N GLU A 32 -6.95 -0.16 13.25
CA GLU A 32 -5.63 0.30 12.80
C GLU A 32 -5.39 1.75 13.23
N LEU A 33 -6.42 2.61 13.10
CA LEU A 33 -6.38 4.00 13.57
C LEU A 33 -6.09 4.09 15.07
N CYS A 34 -6.62 3.16 15.87
CA CYS A 34 -6.34 3.07 17.31
C CYS A 34 -4.91 2.61 17.57
N VAL A 35 -4.40 1.62 16.81
CA VAL A 35 -3.05 1.07 16.95
C VAL A 35 -1.99 2.13 16.66
N VAL A 36 -2.21 2.99 15.64
CA VAL A 36 -1.26 4.06 15.28
C VAL A 36 -1.47 5.36 16.07
N GLY A 37 -2.57 5.46 16.83
CA GLY A 37 -2.92 6.62 17.64
C GLY A 37 -3.52 7.79 16.86
N LEU A 38 -3.97 7.57 15.63
CA LEU A 38 -4.64 8.58 14.82
C LEU A 38 -6.03 8.92 15.36
N HIS A 39 -6.75 7.88 15.83
CA HIS A 39 -8.08 7.99 16.43
C HIS A 39 -8.33 6.87 17.46
N GLY A 40 -8.63 7.22 18.70
CA GLY A 40 -8.69 6.29 19.84
C GLY A 40 -10.00 5.54 20.04
N GLN A 41 -11.08 5.90 19.31
CA GLN A 41 -12.38 5.26 19.46
C GLN A 41 -12.62 4.21 18.37
N ILE A 42 -13.02 3.00 18.76
CA ILE A 42 -13.27 1.91 17.81
C ILE A 42 -14.62 2.04 17.06
N GLN A 43 -15.54 2.85 17.60
CA GLN A 43 -16.89 3.02 17.08
C GLN A 43 -17.31 4.49 16.98
N ALA A 44 -17.08 5.28 18.02
CA ALA A 44 -17.51 6.69 18.05
C ALA A 44 -16.84 7.51 16.94
N GLY A 45 -17.55 8.51 16.43
CA GLY A 45 -17.04 9.41 15.39
C GLY A 45 -16.05 10.45 15.91
N ILE A 46 -16.15 10.82 17.19
CA ILE A 46 -15.37 11.88 17.83
C ILE A 46 -14.42 11.26 18.85
N ASP A 47 -13.13 11.56 18.78
CA ASP A 47 -12.15 11.22 19.81
C ASP A 47 -11.73 12.47 20.58
N THR A 48 -11.59 12.30 21.90
CA THR A 48 -11.45 13.42 22.84
C THR A 48 -10.29 13.22 23.80
N LEU A 49 -9.63 14.33 24.12
CA LEU A 49 -8.72 14.44 25.24
C LEU A 49 -9.53 14.90 26.46
N PRO A 50 -9.49 14.18 27.60
CA PRO A 50 -10.24 14.56 28.79
C PRO A 50 -9.63 15.82 29.43
N ALA A 51 -10.47 16.54 30.17
CA ALA A 51 -10.09 17.74 30.95
C ALA A 51 -8.82 17.56 31.79
N SER A 52 -8.63 16.39 32.41
CA SER A 52 -7.47 16.08 33.25
C SER A 52 -6.13 16.06 32.53
N GLN A 53 -6.14 15.98 31.19
CA GLN A 53 -4.95 15.89 30.35
C GLN A 53 -4.85 17.07 29.37
N SER A 54 -5.87 17.91 29.32
CA SER A 54 -5.91 19.09 28.47
C SER A 54 -5.26 20.26 29.19
N SER A 55 -4.46 21.05 28.46
CA SER A 55 -3.84 22.27 28.99
C SER A 55 -4.87 23.33 29.38
N SER A 56 -6.07 23.29 28.80
CA SER A 56 -7.19 24.18 29.13
C SER A 56 -8.01 23.73 30.34
N GLY A 57 -7.76 22.53 30.90
CA GLY A 57 -8.58 21.97 31.98
C GLY A 57 -10.00 21.58 31.55
N GLU A 58 -10.30 21.60 30.26
CA GLU A 58 -11.58 21.23 29.65
C GLU A 58 -11.39 20.16 28.57
N PRO A 59 -12.40 19.32 28.27
CA PRO A 59 -12.26 18.31 27.24
C PRO A 59 -12.15 18.97 25.86
N ILE A 60 -11.25 18.46 25.02
CA ILE A 60 -11.05 18.95 23.64
C ILE A 60 -11.11 17.78 22.66
N ALA A 61 -11.69 18.01 21.48
CA ALA A 61 -11.69 17.04 20.39
C ALA A 61 -10.33 17.05 19.68
N THR A 62 -9.78 15.85 19.42
CA THR A 62 -8.47 15.68 18.76
C THR A 62 -8.60 15.11 17.36
N SER A 63 -9.64 14.31 17.10
CA SER A 63 -9.90 13.76 15.77
C SER A 63 -11.37 13.42 15.59
N ILE A 64 -11.81 13.48 14.33
CA ILE A 64 -13.16 13.09 13.90
C ILE A 64 -13.12 12.17 12.70
N ILE A 65 -14.22 11.42 12.55
CA ILE A 65 -14.41 10.43 11.50
C ILE A 65 -15.68 10.76 10.75
N ILE A 66 -15.55 10.89 9.44
CA ILE A 66 -16.65 11.20 8.54
C ILE A 66 -16.88 9.96 7.69
N SER A 67 -17.99 9.26 7.90
CA SER A 67 -18.25 7.97 7.24
C SER A 67 -19.70 7.81 6.76
N GLY A 68 -20.41 8.93 6.59
CA GLY A 68 -21.83 8.96 6.21
C GLY A 68 -22.75 8.31 7.24
N GLY A 69 -22.38 8.43 8.53
CA GLY A 69 -23.15 7.87 9.66
C GLY A 69 -24.27 8.78 10.15
N TYR A 70 -24.27 10.04 9.71
CA TYR A 70 -25.32 11.02 9.97
C TYR A 70 -25.83 11.55 8.63
N GLU A 71 -27.15 11.63 8.51
CA GLU A 71 -27.82 12.10 7.28
C GLU A 71 -27.66 13.62 7.06
N ASP A 72 -27.26 14.35 8.09
CA ASP A 72 -27.11 15.81 8.11
C ASP A 72 -25.67 16.28 7.81
N ASP A 73 -24.71 15.36 7.59
CA ASP A 73 -23.34 15.72 7.25
C ASP A 73 -23.26 16.32 5.83
N GLU A 74 -22.55 17.45 5.69
CA GLU A 74 -22.21 18.04 4.40
C GLU A 74 -20.69 18.12 4.26
N ASP A 75 -20.15 17.52 3.19
CA ASP A 75 -18.70 17.43 2.97
C ASP A 75 -18.34 17.97 1.57
N SER A 76 -17.75 19.16 1.55
CA SER A 76 -17.24 19.80 0.33
C SER A 76 -15.72 19.64 0.19
N GLY A 77 -15.09 18.75 0.96
CA GLY A 77 -13.63 18.64 1.04
C GLY A 77 -13.07 19.63 2.06
N ASP A 78 -12.75 20.85 1.63
CA ASP A 78 -12.09 21.84 2.49
C ASP A 78 -13.00 22.46 3.55
N SER A 79 -14.32 22.41 3.33
CA SER A 79 -15.34 22.83 4.29
C SER A 79 -16.27 21.68 4.59
N ILE A 80 -16.52 21.46 5.88
CA ILE A 80 -17.31 20.35 6.39
C ILE A 80 -18.33 20.89 7.37
N ILE A 81 -19.58 20.47 7.25
CA ILE A 81 -20.58 20.61 8.32
C ILE A 81 -20.74 19.23 8.94
N TYR A 82 -20.19 19.09 10.13
CA TYR A 82 -20.17 17.83 10.88
C TYR A 82 -21.29 17.80 11.91
N THR A 83 -22.05 16.70 11.92
CA THR A 83 -23.11 16.50 12.91
C THR A 83 -22.54 15.92 14.20
N GLY A 84 -22.92 16.52 15.34
CA GLY A 84 -22.57 16.04 16.66
C GLY A 84 -23.01 14.61 16.91
N GLN A 85 -22.45 13.99 17.93
CA GLN A 85 -22.83 12.63 18.33
C GLN A 85 -24.02 12.62 19.30
N GLY A 86 -24.71 11.48 19.33
CA GLY A 86 -25.71 11.15 20.36
C GLY A 86 -27.14 11.23 19.88
N GLY A 87 -28.03 10.63 20.65
CA GLY A 87 -29.46 10.55 20.33
C GLY A 87 -29.79 9.67 19.11
N GLN A 88 -28.91 8.72 18.77
CA GLN A 88 -29.14 7.72 17.73
C GLN A 88 -29.61 6.38 18.32
N ASP A 89 -30.40 5.64 17.54
CA ASP A 89 -30.72 4.23 17.81
C ASP A 89 -29.57 3.28 17.42
N LYS A 90 -29.78 1.97 17.60
CA LYS A 90 -28.78 0.93 17.24
C LYS A 90 -28.49 0.86 15.74
N PHE A 91 -29.30 1.48 14.90
CA PHE A 91 -29.15 1.53 13.45
C PHE A 91 -28.54 2.85 12.97
N GLY A 92 -28.17 3.76 13.88
CA GLY A 92 -27.59 5.05 13.56
C GLY A 92 -28.62 6.11 13.13
N LYS A 93 -29.91 5.89 13.38
CA LYS A 93 -30.96 6.89 13.08
C LYS A 93 -31.20 7.79 14.28
N GLN A 94 -31.34 9.08 14.04
CA GLN A 94 -31.65 10.05 15.09
C GLN A 94 -33.04 9.78 15.66
N CYS A 95 -33.14 9.58 16.97
CA CYS A 95 -34.38 9.24 17.67
C CYS A 95 -34.67 10.12 18.91
N MET A 96 -33.76 11.04 19.25
CA MET A 96 -33.94 12.03 20.32
C MET A 96 -33.03 13.25 20.12
N HIS A 97 -33.30 14.34 20.85
CA HIS A 97 -32.47 15.54 20.82
C HIS A 97 -31.06 15.29 21.34
N GLN A 98 -30.07 15.86 20.64
CA GLN A 98 -28.69 15.87 21.10
C GLN A 98 -28.49 16.82 22.29
N LYS A 99 -27.43 16.54 23.05
CA LYS A 99 -26.99 17.38 24.17
C LYS A 99 -25.56 17.86 23.92
N LEU A 100 -25.24 19.03 24.44
CA LEU A 100 -23.89 19.59 24.40
C LEU A 100 -23.03 18.95 25.52
N GLU A 101 -22.73 17.67 25.38
CA GLU A 101 -21.96 16.88 26.34
C GLU A 101 -21.01 15.93 25.60
N GLY A 102 -20.02 15.37 26.32
CA GLY A 102 -19.06 14.42 25.75
C GLY A 102 -18.34 14.98 24.51
N GLY A 103 -18.44 14.27 23.38
CA GLY A 103 -17.83 14.67 22.11
C GLY A 103 -18.32 16.01 21.57
N ASN A 104 -19.60 16.35 21.78
CA ASN A 104 -20.16 17.62 21.29
C ASN A 104 -19.57 18.81 22.05
N LEU A 105 -19.48 18.67 23.38
CA LEU A 105 -18.82 19.67 24.22
C LEU A 105 -17.34 19.79 23.85
N ALA A 106 -16.66 18.66 23.61
CA ALA A 106 -15.25 18.67 23.23
C ALA A 106 -14.99 19.37 21.88
N LEU A 107 -15.89 19.24 20.90
CA LEU A 107 -15.83 19.97 19.64
C LEU A 107 -16.06 21.47 19.84
N GLU A 108 -17.05 21.85 20.65
CA GLU A 108 -17.31 23.26 20.96
C GLU A 108 -16.12 23.90 21.71
N ARG A 109 -15.49 23.18 22.65
CA ARG A 109 -14.27 23.66 23.30
C ARG A 109 -13.09 23.72 22.34
N SER A 110 -12.93 22.75 21.44
CA SER A 110 -11.92 22.83 20.39
C SER A 110 -12.10 24.04 19.48
N MET A 111 -13.35 24.45 19.19
CA MET A 111 -13.64 25.71 18.51
C MET A 111 -13.18 26.91 19.33
N HIS A 112 -13.56 26.98 20.61
CA HIS A 112 -13.21 28.09 21.51
C HIS A 112 -11.70 28.29 21.65
N TYR A 113 -10.95 27.19 21.77
CA TYR A 113 -9.49 27.21 21.94
C TYR A 113 -8.71 27.15 20.62
N GLY A 114 -9.38 27.08 19.47
CA GLY A 114 -8.72 27.01 18.15
C GLY A 114 -7.89 25.74 17.94
N ILE A 115 -8.30 24.62 18.54
CA ILE A 115 -7.61 23.33 18.50
C ILE A 115 -7.68 22.71 17.10
N GLU A 116 -6.56 22.16 16.66
CA GLU A 116 -6.45 21.42 15.40
C GLU A 116 -7.06 20.02 15.56
N VAL A 117 -8.02 19.71 14.70
CA VAL A 117 -8.74 18.43 14.70
C VAL A 117 -8.34 17.63 13.47
N ARG A 118 -7.86 16.41 13.68
CA ARG A 118 -7.58 15.47 12.59
C ARG A 118 -8.87 14.96 11.96
N VAL A 119 -8.95 14.94 10.64
CA VAL A 119 -10.10 14.41 9.90
C VAL A 119 -9.71 13.15 9.16
N ILE A 120 -10.46 12.07 9.41
CA ILE A 120 -10.33 10.80 8.69
C ILE A 120 -11.65 10.49 7.99
N ARG A 121 -11.61 10.31 6.67
CA ARG A 121 -12.80 10.01 5.86
C ARG A 121 -12.91 8.52 5.59
N GLY A 122 -14.07 7.94 5.90
CA GLY A 122 -14.44 6.57 5.56
C GLY A 122 -15.18 6.52 4.23
N LEU A 123 -14.51 5.99 3.21
CA LEU A 123 -15.03 5.85 1.85
C LEU A 123 -15.51 4.41 1.63
N LYS A 124 -16.62 4.23 0.92
CA LYS A 124 -16.97 2.91 0.37
C LYS A 124 -15.96 2.59 -0.72
N TYR A 125 -15.28 1.47 -0.60
CA TYR A 125 -14.30 1.04 -1.57
C TYR A 125 -14.35 -0.48 -1.66
N GLU A 126 -14.67 -1.00 -2.85
CA GLU A 126 -14.70 -2.44 -3.07
C GLU A 126 -13.27 -2.99 -2.99
N ASN A 127 -12.98 -3.72 -1.92
CA ASN A 127 -11.74 -4.47 -1.76
C ASN A 127 -12.03 -5.81 -1.08
N ARG A 128 -11.01 -6.68 -0.98
CA ARG A 128 -11.16 -8.04 -0.45
C ARG A 128 -11.12 -8.12 1.09
N VAL A 129 -10.71 -7.03 1.75
CA VAL A 129 -10.45 -6.97 3.20
C VAL A 129 -11.65 -6.42 3.96
N SER A 130 -12.22 -5.32 3.45
CA SER A 130 -13.28 -4.55 4.09
C SER A 130 -14.16 -3.87 3.03
N GLY A 131 -15.39 -3.52 3.39
CA GLY A 131 -16.25 -2.70 2.52
C GLY A 131 -15.96 -1.20 2.57
N LYS A 132 -14.95 -0.78 3.35
CA LYS A 132 -14.62 0.62 3.61
C LYS A 132 -13.12 0.83 3.76
N VAL A 133 -12.63 1.95 3.25
CA VAL A 133 -11.27 2.44 3.50
C VAL A 133 -11.34 3.77 4.25
N TYR A 134 -10.48 3.95 5.24
CA TYR A 134 -10.34 5.18 6.00
C TYR A 134 -9.10 5.90 5.51
N VAL A 135 -9.24 7.18 5.17
CA VAL A 135 -8.17 8.01 4.61
C VAL A 135 -7.94 9.22 5.50
N TYR A 136 -6.70 9.49 5.87
CA TYR A 136 -6.35 10.67 6.65
C TYR A 136 -6.24 11.91 5.74
N ASP A 137 -7.07 12.93 5.97
CA ASP A 137 -7.15 14.12 5.12
C ASP A 137 -6.54 15.39 5.74
N GLY A 138 -5.86 15.23 6.87
CA GLY A 138 -5.13 16.30 7.54
C GLY A 138 -5.89 16.96 8.68
N LEU A 139 -5.54 18.21 8.92
CA LEU A 139 -5.95 19.03 10.05
C LEU A 139 -6.96 20.10 9.65
N TYR A 140 -7.94 20.29 10.51
CA TYR A 140 -9.03 21.23 10.35
C TYR A 140 -9.19 22.06 11.63
N LYS A 141 -9.76 23.26 11.49
CA LYS A 141 -10.22 24.09 12.61
C LYS A 141 -11.74 24.19 12.58
N ILE A 142 -12.34 24.18 13.76
CA ILE A 142 -13.78 24.41 13.91
C ILE A 142 -13.99 25.92 13.94
N LEU A 143 -14.79 26.44 13.02
CA LEU A 143 -15.05 27.86 12.85
C LEU A 143 -16.38 28.31 13.47
N ASP A 144 -17.35 27.40 13.53
CA ASP A 144 -18.69 27.73 14.01
C ASP A 144 -19.38 26.49 14.61
N CYS A 145 -20.30 26.73 15.54
CA CYS A 145 -21.10 25.72 16.21
C CYS A 145 -22.51 26.26 16.47
N TRP A 146 -23.53 25.53 16.02
CA TRP A 146 -24.93 25.91 16.25
C TRP A 146 -25.80 24.69 16.49
N PHE A 147 -26.96 24.94 17.10
CA PHE A 147 -28.02 23.95 17.27
C PHE A 147 -29.04 24.11 16.15
N ASP A 148 -29.43 23.00 15.54
CA ASP A 148 -30.33 22.99 14.38
C ASP A 148 -31.31 21.82 14.50
N VAL A 149 -32.40 21.84 13.72
CA VAL A 149 -33.33 20.71 13.62
C VAL A 149 -32.87 19.83 12.46
N GLY A 150 -32.40 18.61 12.76
CA GLY A 150 -31.96 17.65 11.74
C GLY A 150 -33.12 17.14 10.89
N LYS A 151 -32.81 16.43 9.79
CA LYS A 151 -33.81 15.91 8.84
C LYS A 151 -34.87 15.01 9.48
N SER A 152 -34.50 14.29 10.54
CA SER A 152 -35.41 13.46 11.34
C SER A 152 -36.29 14.25 12.34
N GLY A 153 -36.22 15.58 12.38
CA GLY A 153 -37.04 16.44 13.24
C GLY A 153 -36.52 16.61 14.67
N PHE A 154 -35.38 16.00 15.00
CA PHE A 154 -34.73 16.15 16.30
C PHE A 154 -33.63 17.22 16.25
N GLY A 155 -33.53 18.01 17.30
CA GLY A 155 -32.39 18.92 17.51
C GLY A 155 -31.03 18.22 17.52
N VAL A 156 -30.10 18.72 16.70
CA VAL A 156 -28.73 18.25 16.52
C VAL A 156 -27.75 19.42 16.63
N TYR A 157 -26.53 19.16 17.09
CA TYR A 157 -25.45 20.14 17.03
C TYR A 157 -24.71 20.00 15.71
N LYS A 158 -24.42 21.12 15.05
CA LYS A 158 -23.63 21.18 13.83
C LYS A 158 -22.37 21.99 14.05
N PHE A 159 -21.27 21.51 13.49
CA PHE A 159 -19.95 22.11 13.61
C PHE A 159 -19.41 22.39 12.22
N ARG A 160 -19.06 23.64 11.91
CA ARG A 160 -18.41 23.99 10.64
C ARG A 160 -16.91 23.86 10.80
N LEU A 161 -16.30 22.92 10.10
CA LEU A 161 -14.86 22.75 10.03
C LEU A 161 -14.31 23.30 8.73
N SER A 162 -13.13 23.89 8.78
CA SER A 162 -12.37 24.35 7.62
C SER A 162 -10.96 23.79 7.67
N ARG A 163 -10.51 23.26 6.52
CA ARG A 163 -9.18 22.69 6.37
C ARG A 163 -8.12 23.75 6.55
N ILE A 164 -7.06 23.43 7.28
CA ILE A 164 -5.93 24.35 7.46
C ILE A 164 -5.16 24.45 6.13
N GLU A 165 -4.82 25.67 5.71
CA GLU A 165 -4.06 25.95 4.49
C GLU A 165 -2.61 25.43 4.56
N GLY A 166 -1.99 25.23 3.40
CA GLY A 166 -0.58 24.82 3.29
C GLY A 166 -0.32 23.32 3.49
N GLN A 167 -1.35 22.51 3.72
CA GLN A 167 -1.24 21.05 3.78
C GLN A 167 -1.21 20.42 2.38
N PRO A 168 -0.55 19.25 2.21
CA PRO A 168 -0.67 18.41 1.01
C PRO A 168 -2.12 18.17 0.57
N GLU A 169 -2.31 17.75 -0.67
CA GLU A 169 -3.64 17.40 -1.20
C GLU A 169 -4.32 16.31 -0.35
N MET A 170 -5.65 16.37 -0.22
CA MET A 170 -6.41 15.38 0.54
C MET A 170 -6.33 14.00 -0.11
N GLY A 171 -6.07 12.97 0.70
CA GLY A 171 -6.08 11.58 0.25
C GLY A 171 -7.41 11.15 -0.35
N SER A 172 -8.53 11.60 0.23
CA SER A 172 -9.85 11.30 -0.31
C SER A 172 -10.11 11.92 -1.69
N SER A 173 -9.51 13.09 -1.99
CA SER A 173 -9.52 13.69 -3.32
C SER A 173 -8.69 12.86 -4.30
N ILE A 174 -7.49 12.45 -3.90
CA ILE A 174 -6.60 11.58 -4.69
C ILE A 174 -7.29 10.25 -5.01
N MET A 175 -7.99 9.65 -4.05
CA MET A 175 -8.76 8.40 -4.23
C MET A 175 -9.85 8.56 -5.32
N LYS A 176 -10.63 9.65 -5.26
CA LYS A 176 -11.67 9.96 -6.26
C LYS A 176 -11.07 10.28 -7.64
N PHE A 177 -9.94 10.97 -7.65
CA PHE A 177 -9.20 11.29 -8.87
C PHE A 177 -8.69 10.01 -9.56
N ALA A 178 -8.06 9.11 -8.81
CA ALA A 178 -7.60 7.82 -9.32
C ALA A 178 -8.76 6.97 -9.85
N GLU A 179 -9.90 6.93 -9.15
CA GLU A 179 -11.12 6.28 -9.66
C GLU A 179 -11.58 6.85 -11.00
N SER A 180 -11.55 8.18 -11.14
CA SER A 180 -11.91 8.87 -12.37
C SER A 180 -10.91 8.56 -13.50
N LEU A 181 -9.61 8.45 -13.20
CA LEU A 181 -8.60 8.00 -14.17
C LEU A 181 -8.84 6.56 -14.66
N ARG A 182 -9.27 5.66 -13.79
CA ARG A 182 -9.55 4.25 -14.18
C ARG A 182 -10.74 4.12 -15.12
N THR A 183 -11.72 5.03 -15.02
CA THR A 183 -12.98 4.95 -15.77
C THR A 183 -13.02 5.85 -16.99
N LYS A 184 -12.48 7.08 -16.87
CA LYS A 184 -12.51 8.13 -17.89
C LYS A 184 -11.19 8.92 -17.89
N PRO A 185 -10.06 8.30 -18.26
CA PRO A 185 -8.73 8.93 -18.15
C PRO A 185 -8.64 10.24 -18.94
N LEU A 186 -9.11 10.25 -20.20
CA LEU A 186 -9.03 11.43 -21.08
C LEU A 186 -10.01 12.55 -20.70
N SER A 187 -11.10 12.26 -19.99
CA SER A 187 -11.99 13.31 -19.46
C SER A 187 -11.43 13.90 -18.18
N THR A 188 -10.82 13.07 -17.35
CA THR A 188 -10.24 13.45 -16.05
C THR A 188 -8.94 14.21 -16.24
N ARG A 189 -8.11 13.76 -17.19
CA ARG A 189 -6.81 14.34 -17.53
C ARG A 189 -6.63 14.33 -19.05
N PRO A 190 -7.05 15.40 -19.74
CA PRO A 190 -7.10 15.44 -21.21
C PRO A 190 -5.74 15.44 -21.92
N MET A 191 -4.67 15.88 -21.23
CA MET A 191 -3.34 16.06 -21.79
C MET A 191 -2.30 15.26 -21.01
N GLY A 192 -1.17 14.97 -21.65
CA GLY A 192 0.01 14.33 -21.06
C GLY A 192 0.07 12.80 -21.20
N TYR A 193 -1.03 12.13 -21.56
CA TYR A 193 -0.96 10.71 -21.89
C TYR A 193 -0.26 10.50 -23.24
N LEU A 194 0.89 9.81 -23.21
CA LEU A 194 1.60 9.38 -24.43
C LEU A 194 0.97 8.11 -25.01
N THR A 195 0.59 7.19 -24.12
CA THR A 195 -0.23 6.01 -24.45
C THR A 195 -1.04 5.58 -23.24
N LEU A 196 -2.23 5.00 -23.49
CA LEU A 196 -3.04 4.37 -22.46
C LEU A 196 -2.74 2.87 -22.31
N ASP A 197 -1.79 2.31 -23.08
CA ASP A 197 -1.29 0.96 -22.86
C ASP A 197 0.08 0.76 -23.53
N ILE A 198 1.16 0.93 -22.76
CA ILE A 198 2.53 0.65 -23.22
C ILE A 198 2.81 -0.84 -23.37
N SER A 199 2.01 -1.71 -22.71
CA SER A 199 2.17 -3.16 -22.81
C SER A 199 1.69 -3.71 -24.16
N MET A 200 0.95 -2.91 -24.94
CA MET A 200 0.33 -3.33 -26.20
C MET A 200 -0.54 -4.59 -26.04
N LYS A 201 -1.37 -4.64 -25.00
CA LYS A 201 -2.25 -5.77 -24.63
C LYS A 201 -1.52 -7.08 -24.30
N LYS A 202 -0.20 -7.02 -24.04
CA LYS A 202 0.55 -8.17 -23.52
C LYS A 202 0.19 -8.46 -22.05
N GLU A 203 -0.18 -7.42 -21.31
CA GLU A 203 -0.67 -7.52 -19.93
C GLU A 203 -2.20 -7.65 -19.88
N ARG A 204 -2.71 -8.19 -18.77
CA ARG A 204 -4.17 -8.36 -18.58
C ARG A 204 -4.90 -7.05 -18.30
N VAL A 205 -4.18 -6.06 -17.79
CA VAL A 205 -4.68 -4.71 -17.53
C VAL A 205 -3.73 -3.71 -18.20
N PRO A 206 -4.24 -2.57 -18.69
CA PRO A 206 -3.44 -1.60 -19.41
C PRO A 206 -2.43 -0.92 -18.47
N ILE A 207 -1.29 -0.54 -19.04
CA ILE A 207 -0.24 0.21 -18.33
C ILE A 207 -0.09 1.57 -18.98
N PHE A 208 -0.44 2.61 -18.23
CA PHE A 208 -0.47 3.97 -18.75
C PHE A 208 0.94 4.55 -18.82
N LEU A 209 1.18 5.42 -19.81
CA LEU A 209 2.39 6.22 -19.92
C LEU A 209 2.01 7.70 -19.93
N TYR A 210 2.50 8.43 -18.94
CA TYR A 210 2.13 9.82 -18.69
C TYR A 210 3.34 10.74 -18.60
N ASN A 211 3.30 11.86 -19.32
CA ASN A 211 4.30 12.92 -19.25
C ASN A 211 3.63 14.29 -19.41
N ASP A 212 3.68 15.09 -18.37
CA ASP A 212 3.25 16.50 -18.32
C ASP A 212 4.40 17.47 -18.03
N ILE A 213 5.64 16.99 -18.08
CA ILE A 213 6.84 17.77 -17.71
C ILE A 213 7.61 18.21 -18.96
N ASP A 214 7.85 17.29 -19.90
CA ASP A 214 8.69 17.51 -21.08
C ASP A 214 8.20 16.67 -22.29
N ASN A 215 9.03 16.59 -23.33
CA ASN A 215 8.76 15.80 -24.54
C ASN A 215 9.55 14.48 -24.57
N ASP A 216 9.95 13.95 -23.42
CA ASP A 216 10.64 12.67 -23.32
C ASP A 216 9.66 11.51 -23.56
N HIS A 217 10.04 10.58 -24.44
CA HIS A 217 9.27 9.39 -24.82
C HIS A 217 10.07 8.10 -24.63
N ASP A 218 11.14 8.13 -23.82
CA ASP A 218 12.10 7.03 -23.68
C ASP A 218 11.45 5.65 -23.46
N PRO A 219 10.41 5.50 -22.60
CA PRO A 219 9.77 4.21 -22.37
C PRO A 219 9.15 3.56 -23.62
N MET A 220 8.81 4.36 -24.64
CA MET A 220 8.21 3.87 -25.88
C MET A 220 9.19 3.16 -26.82
N TYR A 221 10.49 3.31 -26.59
CA TYR A 221 11.54 2.71 -27.44
C TYR A 221 11.98 1.32 -27.01
N TYR A 222 11.46 0.82 -25.88
CA TYR A 222 11.77 -0.52 -25.37
C TYR A 222 10.70 -1.54 -25.77
N ASP A 223 11.14 -2.78 -25.96
CA ASP A 223 10.24 -3.90 -26.20
C ASP A 223 9.62 -4.37 -24.88
N TYR A 224 8.29 -4.22 -24.76
CA TYR A 224 7.60 -4.69 -23.56
C TYR A 224 7.68 -6.22 -23.41
N LEU A 225 8.22 -6.68 -22.29
CA LEU A 225 8.34 -8.09 -21.91
C LEU A 225 7.41 -8.37 -20.73
N VAL A 226 6.68 -9.48 -20.70
CA VAL A 226 5.75 -9.78 -19.57
C VAL A 226 6.46 -10.52 -18.45
N ASN A 227 7.20 -11.58 -18.81
CA ASN A 227 7.88 -12.47 -17.89
C ASN A 227 9.39 -12.49 -18.21
N THR A 228 10.21 -12.75 -17.20
CA THR A 228 11.65 -12.89 -17.36
C THR A 228 12.02 -13.95 -18.40
N VAL A 229 13.01 -13.66 -19.25
CA VAL A 229 13.56 -14.63 -20.21
C VAL A 229 14.80 -15.27 -19.60
N PHE A 230 14.73 -16.58 -19.35
CA PHE A 230 15.85 -17.37 -18.86
C PHE A 230 16.65 -18.04 -19.99
N PRO A 231 17.96 -18.26 -19.81
CA PRO A 231 18.76 -19.09 -20.70
C PRO A 231 18.19 -20.53 -20.82
N LEU A 232 18.29 -21.13 -22.00
CA LEU A 232 17.66 -22.43 -22.30
C LEU A 232 18.11 -23.58 -21.36
N ASN A 233 19.32 -23.50 -20.82
CA ASN A 233 19.86 -24.50 -19.88
C ASN A 233 19.17 -24.48 -18.51
N VAL A 234 18.46 -23.41 -18.15
CA VAL A 234 17.71 -23.31 -16.87
C VAL A 234 16.60 -24.36 -16.80
N PHE A 235 15.94 -24.63 -17.92
CA PHE A 235 14.84 -25.61 -18.02
C PHE A 235 15.33 -27.06 -18.18
N GLY A 236 16.61 -27.27 -18.48
CA GLY A 236 17.18 -28.60 -18.78
C GLY A 236 17.48 -29.47 -17.54
N GLN A 237 17.52 -28.89 -16.34
CA GLN A 237 17.71 -29.63 -15.10
C GLN A 237 16.36 -29.98 -14.46
N GLY A 238 15.75 -31.11 -14.83
CA GLY A 238 14.51 -31.52 -14.18
C GLY A 238 13.76 -32.72 -14.75
N SER A 239 14.45 -33.84 -15.04
CA SER A 239 13.78 -35.11 -15.38
C SER A 239 12.97 -35.75 -14.24
N ASN A 240 12.91 -35.13 -13.06
CA ASN A 240 12.14 -35.57 -11.88
C ASN A 240 11.31 -34.43 -11.26
N SER A 241 10.66 -33.59 -12.07
CA SER A 241 9.82 -32.50 -11.53
C SER A 241 8.53 -33.05 -10.94
N THR A 242 8.52 -33.34 -9.64
CA THR A 242 7.33 -33.76 -8.89
C THR A 242 6.52 -32.54 -8.44
N GLY A 243 5.20 -32.59 -8.58
CA GLY A 243 4.26 -31.62 -8.02
C GLY A 243 3.38 -32.25 -6.95
N CYS A 244 2.46 -31.47 -6.38
CA CYS A 244 1.48 -32.01 -5.44
C CYS A 244 0.29 -32.66 -6.18
N ASP A 245 -0.37 -33.61 -5.53
CA ASP A 245 -1.57 -34.28 -6.02
C ASP A 245 -2.90 -33.66 -5.51
N CYS A 246 -2.85 -32.40 -5.06
CA CYS A 246 -4.00 -31.73 -4.44
C CYS A 246 -5.06 -31.29 -5.46
N VAL A 247 -6.07 -32.12 -5.75
CA VAL A 247 -7.10 -31.83 -6.77
C VAL A 247 -8.03 -30.65 -6.45
N SER A 248 -8.27 -30.34 -5.17
CA SER A 248 -9.19 -29.27 -4.72
C SER A 248 -8.48 -27.98 -4.30
N GLY A 249 -7.20 -27.84 -4.64
CA GLY A 249 -6.34 -26.77 -4.12
C GLY A 249 -5.50 -27.22 -2.94
N CYS A 250 -4.34 -26.59 -2.75
CA CYS A 250 -3.39 -27.00 -1.73
C CYS A 250 -3.77 -26.51 -0.33
N THR A 251 -4.00 -27.46 0.55
CA THR A 251 -4.15 -27.26 2.00
C THR A 251 -2.86 -27.68 2.72
N GLU A 252 -2.85 -27.57 4.04
CA GLU A 252 -1.71 -27.94 4.90
C GLU A 252 -1.23 -29.39 4.66
N GLY A 253 0.07 -29.63 4.83
CA GLY A 253 0.67 -30.96 4.73
C GLY A 253 0.92 -31.50 3.32
N CYS A 254 0.67 -30.73 2.25
CA CYS A 254 1.00 -31.17 0.90
C CYS A 254 2.50 -31.03 0.57
N PHE A 255 2.94 -31.69 -0.51
CA PHE A 255 4.32 -31.60 -1.00
C PHE A 255 4.81 -30.15 -1.22
N CYS A 256 3.98 -29.29 -1.81
CA CYS A 256 4.33 -27.87 -2.01
C CYS A 256 4.42 -27.10 -0.68
N ALA A 257 3.60 -27.44 0.33
CA ALA A 257 3.72 -26.86 1.66
C ALA A 257 5.05 -27.25 2.31
N MET A 258 5.43 -28.53 2.20
CA MET A 258 6.72 -29.03 2.69
C MET A 258 7.91 -28.32 2.04
N LYS A 259 7.89 -28.11 0.72
CA LYS A 259 8.95 -27.32 0.03
C LYS A 259 9.08 -25.90 0.58
N ASN A 260 8.00 -25.36 1.12
CA ASN A 260 7.94 -24.04 1.73
C ASN A 260 8.22 -24.03 3.24
N GLY A 261 8.70 -25.15 3.82
CA GLY A 261 8.99 -25.27 5.25
C GLY A 261 7.79 -25.65 6.11
N GLY A 262 6.78 -26.29 5.54
CA GLY A 262 5.56 -26.76 6.22
C GLY A 262 4.35 -25.83 6.03
N ASP A 263 4.59 -24.53 5.85
CA ASP A 263 3.55 -23.51 5.69
C ASP A 263 3.61 -22.82 4.33
N PHE A 264 2.44 -22.48 3.78
CA PHE A 264 2.36 -21.67 2.56
C PHE A 264 2.82 -20.23 2.80
N ALA A 265 3.34 -19.61 1.74
CA ALA A 265 3.71 -18.20 1.78
C ALA A 265 2.48 -17.27 1.73
N TYR A 266 1.38 -17.74 1.16
CA TYR A 266 0.18 -16.93 0.91
C TYR A 266 -1.04 -17.42 1.70
N ASP A 267 -1.93 -16.48 2.02
CA ASP A 267 -3.28 -16.78 2.47
C ASP A 267 -4.19 -17.20 1.31
N TYR A 268 -5.47 -17.46 1.59
CA TYR A 268 -6.46 -17.80 0.55
C TYR A 268 -6.82 -16.63 -0.37
N GLY A 269 -6.53 -15.39 0.03
CA GLY A 269 -6.74 -14.18 -0.75
C GLY A 269 -5.61 -13.88 -1.74
N GLY A 270 -4.47 -14.57 -1.60
CA GLY A 270 -3.24 -14.34 -2.37
C GLY A 270 -2.34 -13.25 -1.76
N ILE A 271 -2.51 -12.94 -0.47
CA ILE A 271 -1.65 -12.02 0.28
C ILE A 271 -0.47 -12.80 0.85
N LEU A 272 0.74 -12.29 0.64
CA LEU A 272 1.96 -12.79 1.24
C LEU A 272 1.89 -12.61 2.76
N LEU A 273 1.90 -13.70 3.51
CA LEU A 273 1.85 -13.69 4.97
C LEU A 273 3.22 -13.43 5.60
N ARG A 274 4.28 -13.93 4.95
CA ARG A 274 5.66 -13.85 5.45
C ARG A 274 6.64 -14.02 4.30
N GLY A 275 7.70 -13.22 4.29
CA GLY A 275 8.77 -13.34 3.30
C GLY A 275 9.64 -14.57 3.55
N LYS A 276 10.29 -15.06 2.49
CA LYS A 276 11.17 -16.24 2.53
C LYS A 276 12.39 -16.00 1.64
N PRO A 277 13.51 -16.72 1.82
CA PRO A 277 14.61 -16.68 0.84
C PRO A 277 14.14 -17.08 -0.56
N VAL A 278 13.29 -18.10 -0.66
CA VAL A 278 12.60 -18.47 -1.90
C VAL A 278 11.20 -19.02 -1.59
N ILE A 279 10.22 -18.69 -2.42
CA ILE A 279 8.88 -19.27 -2.37
C ILE A 279 8.75 -20.30 -3.50
N PHE A 280 8.19 -21.46 -3.18
CA PHE A 280 7.86 -22.47 -4.17
C PHE A 280 6.35 -22.47 -4.44
N GLU A 281 5.95 -21.89 -5.56
CA GLU A 281 4.58 -21.97 -6.04
C GLU A 281 4.28 -23.33 -6.68
N CYS A 282 3.00 -23.64 -6.79
CA CYS A 282 2.55 -24.80 -7.56
C CYS A 282 2.78 -24.54 -9.05
N GLY A 283 3.44 -25.50 -9.72
CA GLY A 283 3.79 -25.42 -11.14
C GLY A 283 2.90 -26.28 -12.04
N ASN A 284 3.37 -26.50 -13.27
CA ASN A 284 2.67 -27.32 -14.28
C ASN A 284 2.61 -28.81 -13.89
N PHE A 285 3.49 -29.27 -13.01
CA PHE A 285 3.50 -30.65 -12.51
C PHE A 285 2.56 -30.89 -11.33
N CYS A 286 1.89 -29.84 -10.82
CA CYS A 286 0.93 -29.95 -9.72
C CYS A 286 -0.49 -30.16 -10.25
N GLN A 287 -1.26 -31.05 -9.62
CA GLN A 287 -2.66 -31.34 -9.99
C GLN A 287 -3.67 -30.30 -9.49
N CYS A 288 -3.22 -29.31 -8.70
CA CYS A 288 -4.09 -28.30 -8.14
C CYS A 288 -4.59 -27.29 -9.18
N PRO A 289 -5.84 -26.80 -9.04
CA PRO A 289 -6.45 -25.91 -10.00
C PRO A 289 -5.74 -24.55 -10.05
N PRO A 290 -5.98 -23.74 -11.11
CA PRO A 290 -5.48 -22.36 -11.18
C PRO A 290 -5.92 -21.48 -10.01
N SER A 291 -7.03 -21.81 -9.33
CA SER A 291 -7.51 -21.11 -8.14
C SER A 291 -6.78 -21.49 -6.84
N CYS A 292 -5.76 -22.36 -6.90
CA CYS A 292 -4.98 -22.75 -5.75
C CYS A 292 -4.32 -21.53 -5.10
N ARG A 293 -4.40 -21.41 -3.76
CA ARG A 293 -3.75 -20.34 -2.99
C ARG A 293 -2.25 -20.23 -3.20
N ASN A 294 -1.60 -21.31 -3.64
CA ASN A 294 -0.16 -21.36 -3.92
C ASN A 294 0.17 -21.12 -5.40
N ARG A 295 -0.69 -20.39 -6.11
CA ARG A 295 -0.49 -19.89 -7.48
C ARG A 295 -0.86 -18.40 -7.48
N VAL A 296 0.05 -17.52 -7.06
CA VAL A 296 -0.24 -16.08 -6.91
C VAL A 296 0.46 -15.30 -8.00
N SER A 297 1.80 -15.30 -8.00
CA SER A 297 2.60 -14.46 -8.88
C SER A 297 2.53 -14.90 -10.34
N GLN A 298 2.38 -16.20 -10.59
CA GLN A 298 2.23 -16.76 -11.95
C GLN A 298 0.97 -16.29 -12.69
N HIS A 299 0.04 -15.61 -12.01
CA HIS A 299 -1.12 -15.02 -12.66
C HIS A 299 -0.84 -13.68 -13.34
N GLY A 300 0.38 -13.14 -13.20
CA GLY A 300 0.79 -11.88 -13.78
C GLY A 300 0.14 -10.66 -13.11
N LEU A 301 0.49 -9.48 -13.62
CA LEU A 301 0.07 -8.18 -13.10
C LEU A 301 -1.47 -8.04 -13.15
N ARG A 302 -2.04 -7.50 -12.06
CA ARG A 302 -3.50 -7.31 -11.89
C ARG A 302 -3.91 -5.87 -11.58
N ASN A 303 -2.98 -5.06 -11.06
CA ASN A 303 -3.22 -3.66 -10.73
C ASN A 303 -2.97 -2.78 -11.95
N ARG A 304 -3.79 -1.75 -12.15
CA ARG A 304 -3.59 -0.73 -13.18
C ARG A 304 -2.45 0.19 -12.76
N LEU A 305 -1.33 0.09 -13.45
CA LEU A 305 -0.15 0.90 -13.18
C LEU A 305 0.00 2.02 -14.22
N GLU A 306 0.67 3.09 -13.80
CA GLU A 306 1.03 4.21 -14.64
C GLU A 306 2.53 4.51 -14.49
N ILE A 307 3.25 4.46 -15.59
CA ILE A 307 4.60 5.01 -15.71
C ILE A 307 4.44 6.52 -15.91
N PHE A 308 5.05 7.33 -15.07
CA PHE A 308 4.95 8.79 -15.13
C PHE A 308 6.33 9.45 -15.16
N ARG A 309 6.44 10.54 -15.90
CA ARG A 309 7.65 11.36 -15.93
C ARG A 309 7.87 11.98 -14.55
N SER A 310 9.07 11.84 -14.00
CA SER A 310 9.46 12.38 -12.69
C SER A 310 10.65 13.32 -12.83
N ARG A 311 10.66 14.40 -12.05
CA ARG A 311 11.79 15.34 -12.01
C ARG A 311 12.99 14.78 -11.25
N GLU A 312 12.75 13.85 -10.34
CA GLU A 312 13.78 13.32 -9.42
C GLU A 312 14.37 12.01 -9.96
N THR A 313 13.52 11.14 -10.50
CA THR A 313 13.88 9.76 -10.89
C THR A 313 13.91 9.58 -12.42
N GLY A 314 13.58 10.62 -13.18
CA GLY A 314 13.39 10.55 -14.63
C GLY A 314 12.06 9.92 -15.00
N TRP A 315 11.85 8.66 -14.64
CA TRP A 315 10.58 7.95 -14.76
C TRP A 315 10.29 7.21 -13.46
N GLY A 316 9.03 7.22 -13.04
CA GLY A 316 8.55 6.48 -11.87
C GLY A 316 7.32 5.66 -12.21
N VAL A 317 6.90 4.80 -11.28
CA VAL A 317 5.69 3.98 -11.40
C VAL A 317 4.78 4.27 -10.25
N ARG A 318 3.49 4.45 -10.52
CA ARG A 318 2.44 4.56 -9.50
C ARG A 318 1.26 3.66 -9.84
N SER A 319 0.50 3.28 -8.82
CA SER A 319 -0.73 2.49 -9.01
C SER A 319 -1.95 3.39 -9.06
N LEU A 320 -2.90 3.12 -9.97
CA LEU A 320 -4.24 3.72 -9.93
C LEU A 320 -5.18 2.96 -8.99
N ASP A 321 -4.81 1.75 -8.58
CA ASP A 321 -5.54 0.93 -7.62
C ASP A 321 -4.90 1.05 -6.23
N LEU A 322 -5.73 0.97 -5.19
CA LEU A 322 -5.26 0.78 -3.81
C LEU A 322 -4.59 -0.60 -3.70
N ILE A 323 -3.34 -0.67 -3.23
CA ILE A 323 -2.60 -1.92 -3.04
C ILE A 323 -2.50 -2.21 -1.55
N GLN A 324 -2.98 -3.38 -1.13
CA GLN A 324 -2.89 -3.82 0.27
C GLN A 324 -1.48 -4.33 0.58
N ALA A 325 -1.04 -4.15 1.83
CA ALA A 325 0.19 -4.76 2.32
C ALA A 325 0.21 -6.29 2.10
N GLY A 326 1.32 -6.81 1.58
CA GLY A 326 1.51 -8.20 1.19
C GLY A 326 0.89 -8.59 -0.16
N ALA A 327 0.19 -7.69 -0.86
CA ALA A 327 -0.34 -8.00 -2.18
C ALA A 327 0.77 -8.09 -3.24
N PHE A 328 0.64 -9.05 -4.15
CA PHE A 328 1.49 -9.14 -5.35
C PHE A 328 1.20 -7.97 -6.30
N ILE A 329 2.26 -7.33 -6.80
CA ILE A 329 2.19 -6.20 -7.73
C ILE A 329 2.48 -6.69 -9.15
N CYS A 330 3.72 -7.11 -9.40
CA CYS A 330 4.19 -7.61 -10.69
C CYS A 330 5.54 -8.34 -10.57
N GLU A 331 5.96 -9.01 -11.65
CA GLU A 331 7.31 -9.55 -11.77
C GLU A 331 8.30 -8.42 -12.13
N TYR A 332 9.55 -8.48 -11.68
CA TYR A 332 10.64 -7.68 -12.24
C TYR A 332 11.22 -8.42 -13.45
N ALA A 333 10.76 -8.07 -14.64
CA ALA A 333 11.05 -8.86 -15.85
C ALA A 333 12.09 -8.22 -16.77
N GLY A 334 13.11 -9.00 -17.10
CA GLY A 334 14.19 -8.67 -18.03
C GLY A 334 14.79 -9.93 -18.67
N VAL A 335 15.93 -9.79 -19.34
CA VAL A 335 16.65 -10.92 -19.94
C VAL A 335 17.75 -11.38 -18.98
N VAL A 336 17.67 -12.61 -18.51
CA VAL A 336 18.67 -13.19 -17.61
C VAL A 336 19.91 -13.59 -18.39
N LEU A 337 21.06 -13.16 -17.88
CA LEU A 337 22.37 -13.46 -18.41
C LEU A 337 23.12 -14.38 -17.45
N THR A 338 23.81 -15.37 -18.00
CA THR A 338 24.81 -16.13 -17.24
C THR A 338 25.98 -15.23 -16.84
N ARG A 339 26.81 -15.68 -15.89
CA ARG A 339 28.01 -14.96 -15.48
C ARG A 339 28.90 -14.58 -16.67
N ASP A 340 29.18 -15.52 -17.55
CA ASP A 340 30.04 -15.30 -18.72
C ASP A 340 29.43 -14.29 -19.69
N GLN A 341 28.11 -14.33 -19.90
CA GLN A 341 27.40 -13.36 -20.73
C GLN A 341 27.43 -11.96 -20.10
N ALA A 342 27.20 -11.88 -18.79
CA ALA A 342 27.22 -10.62 -18.05
C ALA A 342 28.60 -9.94 -18.09
N GLU A 343 29.70 -10.71 -18.05
CA GLU A 343 31.05 -10.17 -18.19
C GLU A 343 31.27 -9.50 -19.56
N VAL A 344 30.74 -10.08 -20.64
CA VAL A 344 30.83 -9.49 -22.00
C VAL A 344 30.08 -8.15 -22.07
N PHE A 345 28.85 -8.08 -21.54
CA PHE A 345 28.07 -6.83 -21.49
C PHE A 345 28.78 -5.77 -20.65
N LYS A 346 29.32 -6.17 -19.49
CA LYS A 346 30.07 -5.26 -18.63
C LYS A 346 31.33 -4.71 -19.31
N MET A 347 32.03 -5.52 -20.12
CA MET A 347 33.18 -5.07 -20.91
C MET A 347 32.79 -4.01 -21.96
N ASN A 348 31.55 -4.04 -22.44
CA ASN A 348 31.02 -3.03 -23.37
C ASN A 348 30.52 -1.75 -22.68
N GLY A 349 30.52 -1.71 -21.33
CA GLY A 349 30.03 -0.59 -20.55
C GLY A 349 28.51 -0.61 -20.28
N ASP A 350 27.84 -1.73 -20.54
CA ASP A 350 26.41 -1.87 -20.30
C ASP A 350 26.09 -1.92 -18.80
N THR A 351 24.99 -1.30 -18.39
CA THR A 351 24.50 -1.35 -17.00
C THR A 351 23.56 -2.55 -16.83
N LEU A 352 23.90 -3.44 -15.90
CA LEU A 352 23.12 -4.64 -15.59
C LEU A 352 22.53 -4.58 -14.19
N ILE A 353 21.39 -5.22 -14.00
CA ILE A 353 20.75 -5.40 -12.70
C ILE A 353 21.23 -6.71 -12.08
N TYR A 354 21.66 -6.65 -10.81
CA TYR A 354 22.14 -7.80 -10.06
C TYR A 354 21.17 -8.11 -8.92
N PRO A 355 20.42 -9.22 -8.98
CA PRO A 355 19.36 -9.52 -8.01
C PRO A 355 19.85 -9.65 -6.57
N ASN A 356 21.09 -10.12 -6.37
CA ASN A 356 21.71 -10.21 -5.05
C ASN A 356 21.99 -8.86 -4.38
N ARG A 357 21.76 -7.73 -5.07
CA ARG A 357 21.87 -6.39 -4.50
C ARG A 357 20.56 -5.90 -3.90
N PHE A 358 19.41 -6.46 -4.28
CA PHE A 358 18.15 -6.07 -3.64
C PHE A 358 18.21 -6.36 -2.14
N SER A 359 17.80 -5.39 -1.33
CA SER A 359 17.77 -5.55 0.12
C SER A 359 16.81 -6.67 0.54
N GLU A 360 17.14 -7.37 1.63
CA GLU A 360 16.35 -8.48 2.16
C GLU A 360 15.14 -8.01 3.00
N ARG A 361 14.42 -6.98 2.56
CA ARG A 361 13.22 -6.44 3.28
C ARG A 361 12.14 -7.49 3.49
N TRP A 362 12.12 -8.55 2.67
CA TRP A 362 11.26 -9.71 2.86
C TRP A 362 11.48 -10.40 4.21
N ALA A 363 12.69 -10.33 4.80
CA ALA A 363 12.99 -10.98 6.08
C ALA A 363 12.28 -10.34 7.27
N GLU A 364 11.96 -9.05 7.16
CA GLU A 364 11.19 -8.30 8.17
C GLU A 364 9.67 -8.58 8.05
N TRP A 365 9.21 -8.96 6.86
CA TRP A 365 7.79 -9.16 6.58
C TRP A 365 7.25 -10.45 7.22
N GLY A 366 6.25 -10.30 8.10
CA GLY A 366 5.61 -11.42 8.80
C GLY A 366 6.35 -11.88 10.06
N ASP A 367 7.31 -11.10 10.57
CA ASP A 367 7.88 -11.35 11.89
C ASP A 367 6.89 -11.00 13.01
N LEU A 368 6.57 -12.01 13.83
CA LEU A 368 5.65 -11.90 14.96
C LEU A 368 6.35 -11.99 16.32
N SER A 369 7.69 -12.01 16.36
CA SER A 369 8.51 -12.16 17.56
C SER A 369 8.18 -11.11 18.64
N ARG A 370 7.84 -9.89 18.24
CA ARG A 370 7.42 -8.79 19.14
C ARG A 370 6.05 -9.02 19.79
N ILE A 371 5.18 -9.83 19.18
CA ILE A 371 3.83 -10.10 19.67
C ILE A 371 3.79 -11.41 20.47
N PHE A 372 4.44 -12.46 19.95
CA PHE A 372 4.47 -13.81 20.51
C PHE A 372 5.93 -14.19 20.81
N PRO A 373 6.40 -14.12 22.06
CA PRO A 373 7.77 -14.46 22.45
C PRO A 373 8.17 -15.91 22.11
N GLU A 374 7.19 -16.80 22.08
CA GLU A 374 7.32 -18.20 21.67
C GLU A 374 7.37 -18.39 20.14
N TYR A 375 7.17 -17.33 19.35
CA TYR A 375 7.28 -17.39 17.90
C TYR A 375 8.74 -17.62 17.51
N VAL A 376 8.98 -18.76 16.86
CA VAL A 376 10.26 -19.08 16.24
C VAL A 376 10.10 -18.90 14.74
N CYS A 377 10.89 -18.02 14.14
CA CYS A 377 10.94 -17.89 12.69
C CYS A 377 11.33 -19.25 12.08
N PRO A 378 10.58 -19.79 11.11
CA PRO A 378 10.91 -21.08 10.52
C PRO A 378 12.27 -21.05 9.85
N SER A 379 13.02 -22.13 10.03
CA SER A 379 14.30 -22.31 9.33
C SER A 379 14.04 -22.53 7.84
N TYR A 380 14.59 -21.65 7.01
CA TYR A 380 14.59 -21.81 5.57
C TYR A 380 15.90 -22.45 5.09
N PRO A 381 15.86 -23.26 4.02
CA PRO A 381 17.10 -23.75 3.42
C PRO A 381 17.91 -22.56 2.90
N SER A 382 19.23 -22.60 3.11
CA SER A 382 20.14 -21.64 2.46
C SER A 382 19.99 -21.79 0.96
N ILE A 383 19.67 -20.69 0.28
CA ILE A 383 19.77 -20.63 -1.18
C ILE A 383 21.21 -20.30 -1.57
N PRO A 384 21.70 -20.81 -2.72
CA PRO A 384 22.96 -20.34 -3.27
C PRO A 384 22.90 -18.83 -3.58
N PRO A 385 24.05 -18.14 -3.62
CA PRO A 385 24.12 -16.76 -4.09
C PRO A 385 23.54 -16.60 -5.50
N LEU A 386 22.73 -15.55 -5.69
CA LEU A 386 22.15 -15.20 -6.99
C LEU A 386 23.18 -14.43 -7.82
N ASP A 387 24.07 -15.16 -8.49
CA ASP A 387 25.20 -14.60 -9.25
C ASP A 387 24.87 -14.26 -10.72
N PHE A 388 23.59 -14.36 -11.11
CA PHE A 388 23.15 -13.97 -12.44
C PHE A 388 22.94 -12.45 -12.54
N ALA A 389 22.94 -11.96 -13.77
CA ALA A 389 22.60 -10.57 -14.07
C ALA A 389 21.35 -10.52 -14.94
N MET A 390 20.67 -9.38 -14.93
CA MET A 390 19.53 -9.11 -15.80
C MET A 390 19.84 -7.89 -16.67
N ASP A 391 19.71 -8.08 -17.98
CA ASP A 391 19.67 -6.99 -18.94
C ASP A 391 18.23 -6.51 -19.11
N VAL A 392 18.04 -5.21 -18.92
CA VAL A 392 16.77 -4.52 -19.15
C VAL A 392 16.91 -3.46 -20.24
N SER A 393 18.07 -3.29 -20.86
CA SER A 393 18.37 -2.20 -21.81
C SER A 393 17.58 -2.26 -23.13
N ARG A 394 16.95 -3.40 -23.45
CA ARG A 394 16.13 -3.58 -24.67
C ARG A 394 14.73 -4.08 -24.39
N MET A 395 14.63 -5.11 -23.57
CA MET A 395 13.37 -5.77 -23.24
C MET A 395 13.12 -5.64 -21.74
N ARG A 396 11.99 -5.07 -21.36
CA ARG A 396 11.63 -4.84 -19.95
C ARG A 396 10.12 -4.75 -19.77
N ASN A 397 9.66 -4.92 -18.54
CA ASN A 397 8.29 -4.62 -18.17
C ASN A 397 8.18 -3.33 -17.35
N VAL A 398 6.99 -3.03 -16.86
CA VAL A 398 6.72 -1.85 -16.02
C VAL A 398 7.58 -1.77 -14.76
N ALA A 399 7.94 -2.91 -14.15
CA ALA A 399 8.69 -2.93 -12.90
C ALA A 399 10.09 -2.32 -13.03
N CYS A 400 10.65 -2.30 -14.24
CA CYS A 400 11.97 -1.73 -14.49
C CYS A 400 12.01 -0.19 -14.42
N TYR A 401 10.85 0.46 -14.32
CA TYR A 401 10.72 1.91 -14.12
C TYR A 401 10.40 2.26 -12.66
N ILE A 402 10.34 1.28 -11.76
CA ILE A 402 10.19 1.52 -10.32
C ILE A 402 11.47 2.15 -9.80
N SER A 403 11.34 3.26 -9.09
CA SER A 403 12.48 4.04 -8.62
C SER A 403 13.15 3.43 -7.39
N HIS A 404 14.38 3.86 -7.12
CA HIS A 404 15.09 3.49 -5.90
C HIS A 404 14.63 4.33 -4.70
N SER A 405 14.48 3.71 -3.54
CA SER A 405 14.34 4.37 -2.24
C SER A 405 15.02 3.55 -1.14
N SER A 406 15.67 4.21 -0.18
CA SER A 406 16.18 3.58 1.05
C SER A 406 15.07 3.23 2.06
N SER A 407 13.88 3.79 1.85
CA SER A 407 12.64 3.53 2.60
C SER A 407 11.57 3.06 1.62
N PRO A 408 11.72 1.86 1.04
CA PRO A 408 10.84 1.37 -0.02
C PRO A 408 9.47 0.99 0.53
N ASN A 409 8.46 1.05 -0.36
CA ASN A 409 7.12 0.50 -0.09
C ASN A 409 6.86 -0.82 -0.83
N VAL A 410 7.86 -1.32 -1.57
CA VAL A 410 7.82 -2.59 -2.31
C VAL A 410 9.02 -3.45 -1.92
N LEU A 411 8.77 -4.72 -1.62
CA LEU A 411 9.80 -5.73 -1.40
C LEU A 411 9.97 -6.63 -2.62
N VAL A 412 11.18 -7.17 -2.77
CA VAL A 412 11.50 -8.21 -3.77
C VAL A 412 11.47 -9.58 -3.08
N GLN A 413 10.79 -10.53 -3.70
CA GLN A 413 10.64 -11.89 -3.21
C GLN A 413 10.99 -12.86 -4.34
N CYS A 414 11.95 -13.76 -4.09
CA CYS A 414 12.31 -14.80 -5.06
C CYS A 414 11.23 -15.89 -5.10
N VAL A 415 10.79 -16.27 -6.29
CA VAL A 415 9.72 -17.28 -6.51
C VAL A 415 10.10 -18.26 -7.61
N LEU A 416 9.76 -19.53 -7.41
CA LEU A 416 9.88 -20.61 -8.40
C LEU A 416 8.52 -21.26 -8.64
N TYR A 417 8.12 -21.40 -9.91
CA TYR A 417 6.85 -22.05 -10.28
C TYR A 417 6.92 -22.88 -11.57
N ASP A 418 7.67 -22.45 -12.57
CA ASP A 418 7.79 -23.12 -13.88
C ASP A 418 9.02 -24.03 -14.00
N HIS A 419 10.07 -23.75 -13.23
CA HIS A 419 11.24 -24.59 -13.04
C HIS A 419 11.66 -24.69 -11.57
N ASN A 420 12.65 -25.54 -11.26
CA ASN A 420 13.16 -25.77 -9.90
C ASN A 420 14.62 -25.34 -9.69
N ASN A 421 15.22 -24.63 -10.65
CA ASN A 421 16.59 -24.14 -10.53
C ASN A 421 16.70 -22.96 -9.55
N LEU A 422 17.29 -23.20 -8.39
CA LEU A 422 17.47 -22.20 -7.32
C LEU A 422 18.42 -21.05 -7.69
N MET A 423 19.25 -21.21 -8.73
CA MET A 423 20.16 -20.16 -9.18
C MET A 423 19.45 -19.06 -9.98
N PHE A 424 18.23 -19.32 -10.48
CA PHE A 424 17.52 -18.44 -11.40
C PHE A 424 16.06 -18.23 -10.99
N PRO A 425 15.74 -17.85 -9.74
CA PRO A 425 14.35 -17.58 -9.37
C PRO A 425 13.80 -16.38 -10.15
N HIS A 426 12.47 -16.34 -10.29
CA HIS A 426 11.80 -15.11 -10.67
C HIS A 426 11.86 -14.10 -9.53
N LEU A 427 11.97 -12.83 -9.87
CA LEU A 427 11.92 -11.72 -8.92
C LEU A 427 10.50 -11.15 -8.91
N MET A 428 9.77 -11.39 -7.83
CA MET A 428 8.38 -10.98 -7.70
C MET A 428 8.26 -9.82 -6.71
N LEU A 429 7.47 -8.81 -7.05
CA LEU A 429 7.30 -7.61 -6.26
C LEU A 429 6.02 -7.67 -5.44
N PHE A 430 6.14 -7.38 -4.13
CA PHE A 430 5.02 -7.34 -3.20
C PHE A 430 5.00 -6.03 -2.42
N ALA A 431 3.82 -5.54 -2.08
CA ALA A 431 3.67 -4.33 -1.26
C ALA A 431 4.09 -4.59 0.21
N MET A 432 4.82 -3.65 0.80
CA MET A 432 5.22 -3.68 2.22
C MET A 432 4.22 -2.99 3.15
N GLU A 433 3.35 -2.18 2.57
CA GLU A 433 2.39 -1.34 3.28
C GLU A 433 1.10 -1.21 2.46
N ASN A 434 0.09 -0.54 3.02
CA ASN A 434 -1.10 -0.20 2.28
C ASN A 434 -0.79 1.03 1.42
N ILE A 435 -0.59 0.83 0.12
CA ILE A 435 -0.15 1.87 -0.81
C ILE A 435 -1.39 2.55 -1.41
N PRO A 436 -1.70 3.80 -1.07
CA PRO A 436 -2.79 4.54 -1.69
C PRO A 436 -2.56 4.72 -3.20
N PRO A 437 -3.63 4.85 -4.00
CA PRO A 437 -3.52 5.24 -5.39
C PRO A 437 -2.67 6.51 -5.57
N MET A 438 -2.00 6.59 -6.71
CA MET A 438 -1.11 7.67 -7.12
C MET A 438 0.21 7.80 -6.34
N ARG A 439 0.39 7.08 -5.23
CA ARG A 439 1.69 7.00 -4.55
C ARG A 439 2.70 6.25 -5.42
N GLU A 440 3.89 6.80 -5.54
CA GLU A 440 4.99 6.18 -6.28
C GLU A 440 5.42 4.87 -5.58
N LEU A 441 5.67 3.85 -6.39
CA LEU A 441 6.25 2.60 -5.99
C LEU A 441 7.77 2.74 -6.00
N SER A 442 8.44 2.21 -4.99
CA SER A 442 9.89 2.26 -4.87
C SER A 442 10.46 0.98 -4.27
N ILE A 443 11.66 0.60 -4.72
CA ILE A 443 12.40 -0.58 -4.28
C ILE A 443 13.78 -0.17 -3.79
N ASP A 444 14.29 -0.88 -2.80
CA ASP A 444 15.67 -0.72 -2.35
C ASP A 444 16.60 -1.64 -3.16
N TYR A 445 17.24 -1.06 -4.18
CA TYR A 445 18.20 -1.70 -5.08
C TYR A 445 19.55 -2.04 -4.42
N GLY A 446 19.72 -1.73 -3.12
CA GLY A 446 20.97 -1.91 -2.36
C GLY A 446 22.15 -1.16 -2.95
N VAL A 447 21.87 -0.02 -3.60
CA VAL A 447 22.90 0.91 -4.03
C VAL A 447 23.46 1.54 -2.76
N ALA A 448 24.77 1.41 -2.54
CA ALA A 448 25.43 2.20 -1.51
C ALA A 448 25.22 3.68 -1.87
N ASP A 449 24.78 4.45 -0.89
CA ASP A 449 24.45 5.87 -0.94
C ASP A 449 25.63 6.74 -1.43
N GLU A 450 26.04 6.61 -2.70
CA GLU A 450 27.10 7.43 -3.31
C GLU A 450 26.61 8.85 -3.60
N TRP A 451 25.29 9.10 -3.47
CA TRP A 451 24.64 10.37 -3.79
C TRP A 451 23.93 11.06 -2.61
N THR A 452 23.76 10.43 -1.44
CA THR A 452 23.28 11.11 -0.21
C THR A 452 24.42 11.78 0.58
N GLY A 453 25.63 11.84 0.00
CA GLY A 453 26.73 12.70 0.42
C GLY A 453 26.50 14.19 0.12
N LYS A 454 25.33 14.73 0.45
CA LYS A 454 25.07 16.16 0.68
C LYS A 454 23.79 16.33 1.53
N LEU A 455 23.72 15.62 2.64
CA LEU A 455 23.00 16.15 3.80
C LEU A 455 23.67 17.48 4.17
N SER A 456 23.03 18.58 3.79
CA SER A 456 23.36 19.93 4.25
C SER A 456 23.14 19.99 5.76
N ILE A 457 24.18 19.64 6.50
CA ILE A 457 24.36 20.04 7.89
C ILE A 457 24.63 21.55 7.87
N CYS A 458 23.72 22.31 8.48
CA CYS A 458 23.83 23.71 8.92
C CYS A 458 23.80 24.83 7.85
N ASN A 459 22.67 25.56 7.78
CA ASN A 459 22.48 26.84 8.48
C ASN A 459 21.01 27.27 8.48
#